data_AF-A0A1H9A5C4-F1
#
_entry.id   AF-A0A1H9A5C4-F1
#
_cell.length_a   1.000
_cell.length_b   1.000
_cell.length_c   1.000
_cell.angle_alpha   90.00
_cell.angle_beta   90.00
_cell.angle_gamma   90.00
#
_symmetry.space_group_name_H-M   'P 1'
#
loop_
_entity.id
_entity.type
_entity.pdbx_description
1 polymer ?
#
loop_
_entity_poly.entity_id
_entity_poly.type
_entity_poly.pdbx_seq_one_letter_code
_entity_poly.pdbx_strand_id
1 'polypeptide(L)'
;MVNKNRTIEETQKINEKASLVKSGVKQMGYEVQALQEEANCLSLPDDIPELLESWLNHAENMSDDLSQKSTIKKLLRVALNDFYLNDMQQVRLSILRVMKNFENASHDKWVIGVQKQYGHNAERLRQLNKQTIEPKHDLWQAKADYFRSKYDRKMSKLELAKKIKDHLDENDPEKSGAIERIRKIIK
;
A
#
# COMPACT_ATOMS: atom_id res chain seq x y z
N MET A 1 -35.96 23.04 -30.25
CA MET A 1 -36.49 22.35 -29.05
C MET A 1 -35.42 21.44 -28.44
N VAL A 2 -34.36 21.98 -27.81
CA VAL A 2 -33.23 21.17 -27.29
C VAL A 2 -32.92 21.42 -25.79
N ASN A 3 -33.65 22.30 -25.12
CA ASN A 3 -33.27 22.77 -23.77
C ASN A 3 -34.01 22.15 -22.58
N LYS A 4 -34.87 21.14 -22.76
CA LYS A 4 -35.55 20.48 -21.62
C LYS A 4 -34.85 19.23 -21.11
N ASN A 5 -34.26 18.42 -22.01
CA ASN A 5 -33.64 17.16 -21.61
C ASN A 5 -32.29 17.36 -20.90
N ARG A 6 -31.52 18.39 -21.29
CA ARG A 6 -30.24 18.74 -20.65
C ARG A 6 -30.42 19.19 -19.19
N THR A 7 -31.48 19.94 -18.92
CA THR A 7 -31.82 20.42 -17.56
C THR A 7 -32.27 19.28 -16.65
N ILE A 8 -32.97 18.27 -17.17
CA ILE A 8 -33.41 17.10 -16.40
C ILE A 8 -32.20 16.23 -15.99
N GLU A 9 -31.27 15.97 -16.90
CA GLU A 9 -30.04 15.22 -16.60
C GLU A 9 -29.12 15.95 -15.61
N GLU A 10 -29.00 17.27 -15.72
CA GLU A 10 -28.24 18.08 -14.76
C GLU A 10 -28.87 18.07 -13.37
N THR A 11 -30.21 18.14 -13.30
CA THR A 11 -30.95 18.08 -12.02
C THR A 11 -30.84 16.69 -11.38
N GLN A 12 -30.84 15.61 -12.17
CA GLN A 12 -30.62 14.25 -11.68
C GLN A 12 -29.20 14.07 -11.13
N LYS A 13 -28.16 14.55 -11.84
CA LYS A 13 -26.77 14.49 -11.36
C LYS A 13 -26.54 15.30 -10.07
N ILE A 14 -27.22 16.43 -9.91
CA ILE A 14 -27.16 17.22 -8.67
C ILE A 14 -27.82 16.45 -7.52
N ASN A 15 -28.97 15.81 -7.77
CA ASN A 15 -29.67 15.00 -6.76
C ASN A 15 -28.89 13.75 -6.34
N GLU A 16 -28.21 13.06 -7.27
CA GLU A 16 -27.33 11.94 -6.95
C GLU A 16 -26.13 12.37 -6.11
N LYS A 17 -25.48 13.48 -6.47
CA LYS A 17 -24.39 14.06 -5.66
C LYS A 17 -24.87 14.49 -4.27
N ALA A 18 -26.02 15.13 -4.17
CA ALA A 18 -26.60 15.52 -2.89
C ALA A 18 -27.00 14.31 -2.04
N SER A 19 -27.47 13.22 -2.66
CA SER A 19 -27.75 11.94 -2.00
C SER A 19 -26.48 11.30 -1.43
N LEU A 20 -25.41 11.23 -2.23
CA LEU A 20 -24.10 10.74 -1.79
C LEU A 20 -23.55 11.54 -0.61
N VAL A 21 -23.60 12.88 -0.70
CA VAL A 21 -23.17 13.76 0.40
C VAL A 21 -24.04 13.55 1.64
N LYS A 22 -25.37 13.48 1.50
CA LYS A 22 -26.28 13.20 2.63
C LYS A 22 -26.01 11.85 3.27
N SER A 23 -25.69 10.82 2.48
CA SER A 23 -25.36 9.48 2.99
C SER A 23 -24.04 9.50 3.77
N GLY A 24 -23.02 10.19 3.26
CA GLY A 24 -21.73 10.36 3.96
C GLY A 24 -21.87 11.16 5.25
N VAL A 25 -22.66 12.24 5.26
CA VAL A 25 -22.92 13.03 6.48
C VAL A 25 -23.67 12.21 7.52
N LYS A 26 -24.66 11.41 7.11
CA LYS A 26 -25.36 10.50 8.04
C LYS A 26 -24.42 9.46 8.64
N GLN A 27 -23.54 8.87 7.84
CA GLN A 27 -22.54 7.91 8.30
C GLN A 27 -21.57 8.54 9.31
N MET A 28 -21.06 9.74 9.02
CA MET A 28 -20.23 10.49 9.98
C MET A 28 -20.97 10.79 11.28
N GLY A 29 -22.28 11.08 11.20
CA GLY A 29 -23.13 11.30 12.38
C GLY A 29 -23.21 10.07 13.29
N TYR A 30 -23.39 8.87 12.72
CA TYR A 30 -23.40 7.62 13.50
C TYR A 30 -22.03 7.31 14.11
N GLU A 31 -20.95 7.54 13.38
CA GLU A 31 -19.59 7.33 13.90
C GLU A 31 -19.27 8.28 15.07
N VAL A 32 -19.69 9.55 14.97
CA VAL A 32 -19.52 10.52 16.06
C VAL A 32 -20.37 10.10 17.27
N GLN A 33 -21.60 9.66 17.05
CA GLN A 33 -22.48 9.21 18.13
C GLN A 33 -21.90 7.97 18.84
N ALA A 34 -21.41 6.99 18.10
CA ALA A 34 -20.78 5.79 18.66
C ALA A 34 -19.53 6.14 19.49
N LEU A 35 -18.68 7.03 18.99
CA LEU A 35 -17.52 7.53 19.73
C LEU A 35 -17.92 8.30 20.99
N GLN A 36 -19.03 9.03 20.96
CA GLN A 36 -19.54 9.74 22.13
C GLN A 36 -20.05 8.77 23.21
N GLU A 37 -20.75 7.70 22.79
CA GLU A 37 -21.23 6.65 23.68
C GLU A 37 -20.06 5.89 24.32
N GLU A 38 -19.04 5.54 23.54
CA GLU A 38 -17.81 4.92 24.03
C GLU A 38 -17.03 5.85 24.97
N ALA A 39 -16.97 7.15 24.66
CA ALA A 39 -16.32 8.14 25.50
C ALA A 39 -17.00 8.23 26.88
N ASN A 40 -18.32 8.11 26.95
CA ASN A 40 -19.05 8.17 28.21
C ASN A 40 -18.70 6.99 29.14
N CYS A 41 -18.36 5.83 28.56
CA CYS A 41 -17.96 4.63 29.29
C CYS A 41 -16.47 4.61 29.66
N LEU A 42 -15.66 5.51 29.10
CA LEU A 42 -14.22 5.56 29.35
C LEU A 42 -13.94 6.07 30.77
N SER A 43 -13.44 5.17 31.62
CA SER A 43 -12.87 5.55 32.92
C SER A 43 -11.47 6.11 32.71
N LEU A 44 -11.23 7.29 33.29
CA LEU A 44 -9.96 7.99 33.20
C LEU A 44 -9.29 7.93 34.57
N PRO A 45 -7.97 7.68 34.65
CA PRO A 45 -7.23 7.74 35.89
C PRO A 45 -7.07 9.18 36.39
N ASP A 46 -6.71 9.34 37.66
CA ASP A 46 -6.60 10.65 38.29
C ASP A 46 -5.41 11.48 37.76
N ASP A 47 -4.40 10.81 37.19
CA ASP A 47 -3.16 11.36 36.64
C ASP A 47 -3.23 11.62 35.12
N ILE A 48 -4.43 11.78 34.56
CA ILE A 48 -4.62 12.02 33.12
C ILE A 48 -3.75 13.13 32.52
N PRO A 49 -3.52 14.29 33.17
CA PRO A 49 -2.67 15.33 32.62
C PRO A 49 -1.24 14.83 32.37
N GLU A 50 -0.65 14.11 33.32
CA GLU A 50 0.69 13.54 33.21
C GLU A 50 0.75 12.49 32.09
N LEU A 51 -0.31 11.67 31.98
CA LEU A 51 -0.44 10.69 30.91
C LEU A 51 -0.50 11.36 29.52
N LEU A 52 -1.31 12.42 29.37
CA LEU A 52 -1.45 13.17 28.13
C LEU A 52 -0.16 13.87 27.73
N GLU A 53 0.58 14.44 28.69
CA GLU A 53 1.90 15.03 28.45
C GLU A 53 2.93 13.97 28.03
N SER A 54 2.93 12.81 28.70
CA SER A 54 3.77 11.67 28.32
C SER A 54 3.47 11.19 26.90
N TRP A 55 2.19 11.07 26.53
CA TRP A 55 1.77 10.71 25.18
C TRP A 55 2.12 11.79 24.15
N LEU A 56 2.09 13.06 24.53
CA LEU A 56 2.51 14.15 23.65
C LEU A 56 4.01 14.04 23.37
N ASN A 57 4.83 13.83 24.39
CA ASN A 57 6.26 13.58 24.23
C ASN A 57 6.53 12.35 23.36
N HIS A 58 5.75 11.28 23.52
CA HIS A 58 5.85 10.11 22.66
C HIS A 58 5.51 10.46 21.19
N ALA A 59 4.41 11.20 20.96
CA ALA A 59 3.99 11.63 19.63
C ALA A 59 5.01 12.56 18.94
N GLU A 60 5.74 13.36 19.71
CA GLU A 60 6.82 14.21 19.17
C GLU A 60 7.99 13.41 18.61
N ASN A 61 8.28 12.28 19.23
CA ASN A 61 9.34 11.36 18.83
C ASN A 61 8.91 10.35 17.74
N MET A 62 7.65 10.36 17.30
CA MET A 62 7.21 9.53 16.17
C MET A 62 7.89 9.97 14.86
N SER A 63 8.00 9.04 13.91
CA SER A 63 8.52 9.34 12.57
C SER A 63 7.63 10.34 11.84
N ASP A 64 8.25 11.30 11.14
CA ASP A 64 7.55 12.30 10.32
C ASP A 64 6.87 11.69 9.08
N ASP A 65 7.27 10.49 8.68
CA ASP A 65 6.63 9.74 7.59
C ASP A 65 5.21 9.28 7.95
N LEU A 66 4.83 9.32 9.23
CA LEU A 66 3.51 8.91 9.70
C LEU A 66 2.52 10.06 9.57
N SER A 67 1.56 9.90 8.66
CA SER A 67 0.48 10.86 8.41
C SER A 67 -0.27 11.28 9.68
N GLN A 68 -0.42 10.36 10.64
CA GLN A 68 -1.17 10.57 11.87
C GLN A 68 -0.44 11.38 12.94
N LYS A 69 0.89 11.59 12.84
CA LYS A 69 1.69 12.28 13.87
C LYS A 69 1.12 13.66 14.20
N SER A 70 0.81 14.46 13.18
CA SER A 70 0.28 15.82 13.35
C SER A 70 -1.09 15.83 14.03
N THR A 71 -1.97 14.91 13.63
CA THR A 71 -3.32 14.74 14.18
C THR A 71 -3.27 14.32 15.65
N ILE A 72 -2.45 13.33 15.99
CA ILE A 72 -2.26 12.86 17.37
C ILE A 72 -1.80 14.01 18.27
N LYS A 73 -0.76 14.76 17.86
CA LYS A 73 -0.27 15.91 18.62
C LYS A 73 -1.36 16.96 18.85
N LYS A 74 -2.14 17.27 17.81
CA LYS A 74 -3.23 18.25 17.91
C LYS A 74 -4.30 17.78 18.90
N LEU A 75 -4.73 16.52 18.80
CA LEU A 75 -5.77 15.96 19.66
C LEU A 75 -5.31 15.87 21.12
N LEU A 76 -4.05 15.53 21.38
CA LEU A 76 -3.48 15.53 22.74
C LEU A 76 -3.45 16.92 23.37
N ARG A 77 -3.10 17.95 22.60
CA ARG A 77 -3.14 19.35 23.05
C ARG A 77 -4.58 19.82 23.33
N VAL A 78 -5.53 19.39 22.49
CA VAL A 78 -6.96 19.65 22.70
C VAL A 78 -7.43 18.97 23.99
N ALA A 79 -7.10 17.70 24.20
CA ALA A 79 -7.45 16.97 25.42
C ALA A 79 -6.90 17.64 26.69
N LEU A 80 -5.65 18.12 26.66
CA LEU A 80 -5.07 18.87 27.79
C LEU A 80 -5.83 20.18 28.04
N ASN A 81 -6.16 20.92 26.99
CA ASN A 81 -6.91 22.16 27.12
C ASN A 81 -8.33 21.92 27.67
N ASP A 82 -9.02 20.89 27.19
CA ASP A 82 -10.35 20.53 27.66
C ASP A 82 -10.32 20.07 29.13
N PHE A 83 -9.23 19.41 29.56
CA PHE A 83 -9.02 19.06 30.96
C PHE A 83 -8.92 20.32 31.84
N TYR A 84 -8.13 21.33 31.43
CA TYR A 84 -8.04 22.59 32.17
C TYR A 84 -9.35 23.39 32.20
N LEU A 85 -10.24 23.15 31.23
CA LEU A 85 -11.59 23.70 31.18
C LEU A 85 -12.61 22.85 31.97
N ASN A 86 -12.19 21.76 32.60
CA ASN A 86 -13.03 20.77 33.29
C ASN A 86 -14.09 20.10 32.39
N ASP A 87 -13.90 20.08 31.08
CA ASP A 87 -14.80 19.38 30.14
C ASP A 87 -14.35 17.92 29.97
N MET A 88 -14.62 17.12 30.99
CA MET A 88 -14.21 15.70 31.02
C MET A 88 -14.85 14.86 29.90
N GLN A 89 -15.99 15.29 29.36
CA GLN A 89 -16.61 14.59 28.25
C GLN A 89 -15.78 14.77 26.97
N GLN A 90 -15.32 15.99 26.70
CA GLN A 90 -14.43 16.27 25.56
C GLN A 90 -13.04 15.66 25.76
N VAL A 91 -12.52 15.62 26.99
CA VAL A 91 -11.27 14.91 27.31
C VAL A 91 -11.37 13.44 26.89
N ARG A 92 -12.42 12.73 27.32
CA ARG A 92 -12.64 11.31 26.99
C ARG A 92 -12.76 11.09 25.47
N LEU A 93 -13.52 11.95 24.79
CA LEU A 93 -13.67 11.88 23.34
C LEU A 93 -12.34 12.10 22.61
N SER A 94 -11.57 13.10 23.03
CA SER A 94 -10.27 13.40 22.46
C SER A 94 -9.28 12.25 22.71
N ILE A 95 -9.29 11.63 23.88
CA ILE A 95 -8.49 10.44 24.21
C ILE A 95 -8.82 9.26 23.29
N LEU A 96 -10.11 8.94 23.08
CA LEU A 96 -10.50 7.87 22.15
C LEU A 96 -10.02 8.14 20.73
N ARG A 97 -10.14 9.39 20.27
CA ARG A 97 -9.62 9.79 18.95
C ARG A 97 -8.10 9.61 18.89
N VAL A 98 -7.37 9.97 19.95
CA VAL A 98 -5.93 9.75 20.05
C VAL A 98 -5.59 8.26 19.95
N MET A 99 -6.26 7.39 20.72
CA MET A 99 -6.04 5.94 20.70
C MET A 99 -6.23 5.36 19.30
N LYS A 100 -7.34 5.69 18.63
CA LYS A 100 -7.60 5.27 17.25
C LYS A 100 -6.52 5.72 16.26
N ASN A 101 -5.99 6.94 16.44
CA ASN A 101 -4.91 7.43 15.60
C ASN A 101 -3.57 6.75 15.89
N PHE A 102 -3.28 6.34 17.13
CA PHE A 102 -2.10 5.54 17.46
C PHE A 102 -2.17 4.13 16.85
N GLU A 103 -3.34 3.51 16.82
CA GLU A 103 -3.56 2.24 16.13
C GLU A 103 -3.30 2.38 14.63
N ASN A 104 -3.88 3.42 14.01
CA ASN A 104 -3.63 3.73 12.60
C ASN A 104 -2.16 4.01 12.31
N ALA A 105 -1.47 4.76 13.17
CA ALA A 105 -0.04 5.04 13.01
C ALA A 105 0.81 3.76 13.12
N SER A 106 0.41 2.83 13.98
CA SER A 106 1.06 1.52 14.12
C SER A 106 0.86 0.68 12.86
N HIS A 107 -0.34 0.71 12.28
CA HIS A 107 -0.63 0.08 11.00
C HIS A 107 0.20 0.71 9.86
N ASP A 108 0.23 2.04 9.74
CA ASP A 108 1.02 2.76 8.74
C ASP A 108 2.50 2.41 8.84
N LYS A 109 3.06 2.37 10.06
CA LYS A 109 4.44 1.97 10.32
C LYS A 109 4.72 0.54 9.82
N TRP A 110 3.79 -0.38 10.06
CA TRP A 110 3.89 -1.75 9.57
C TRP A 110 3.85 -1.80 8.04
N VAL A 111 2.90 -1.10 7.39
CA VAL A 111 2.78 -1.02 5.93
C VAL A 111 4.06 -0.47 5.30
N ILE A 112 4.60 0.63 5.82
CA ILE A 112 5.86 1.24 5.34
C ILE A 112 7.03 0.26 5.50
N GLY A 113 7.12 -0.43 6.64
CA GLY A 113 8.15 -1.45 6.88
C GLY A 113 8.10 -2.59 5.87
N VAL A 114 6.90 -3.10 5.61
CA VAL A 114 6.65 -4.16 4.62
C VAL A 114 7.00 -3.69 3.20
N GLN A 115 6.59 -2.49 2.81
CA GLN A 115 6.94 -1.91 1.50
C GLN A 115 8.45 -1.79 1.31
N LYS A 116 9.19 -1.34 2.34
CA LYS A 116 10.66 -1.27 2.29
C LYS A 116 11.29 -2.66 2.10
N GLN A 117 10.79 -3.69 2.80
CA GLN A 117 11.28 -5.07 2.63
C GLN A 117 11.04 -5.61 1.22
N TYR A 118 9.84 -5.40 0.66
CA TYR A 118 9.54 -5.79 -0.72
C TYR A 118 10.41 -5.02 -1.73
N GLY A 119 10.63 -3.72 -1.51
CA GLY A 119 11.53 -2.90 -2.32
C GLY A 119 12.96 -3.45 -2.34
N HIS A 120 13.52 -3.78 -1.17
CA HIS A 120 14.85 -4.38 -1.06
C HIS A 120 14.94 -5.76 -1.71
N ASN A 121 13.90 -6.60 -1.57
CA ASN A 121 13.87 -7.91 -2.22
C ASN A 121 13.76 -7.79 -3.75
N ALA A 122 12.97 -6.86 -4.26
CA ALA A 122 12.87 -6.59 -5.69
C ALA A 122 14.21 -6.08 -6.26
N GLU A 123 14.90 -5.20 -5.53
CA GLU A 123 16.22 -4.71 -5.92
C GLU A 123 17.26 -5.83 -5.92
N ARG A 124 17.26 -6.69 -4.91
CA ARG A 124 18.13 -7.89 -4.88
C ARG A 124 17.87 -8.82 -6.06
N LEU A 125 16.60 -9.06 -6.43
CA LEU A 125 16.24 -9.85 -7.60
C LEU A 125 16.70 -9.21 -8.91
N ARG A 126 16.57 -7.88 -9.04
CA ARG A 126 17.10 -7.15 -10.21
C ARG A 126 18.61 -7.30 -10.33
N GLN A 127 19.34 -7.15 -9.23
CA GLN A 127 20.80 -7.31 -9.24
C GLN A 127 21.22 -8.74 -9.57
N LEU A 128 20.52 -9.75 -9.03
CA LEU A 128 20.75 -11.15 -9.38
C LEU A 128 20.49 -11.42 -10.86
N ASN A 129 19.37 -10.91 -11.40
CA ASN A 129 19.06 -11.03 -12.83
C ASN A 129 20.12 -10.33 -13.69
N LYS A 130 20.62 -9.18 -13.26
CA LYS A 130 21.70 -8.47 -13.96
C LYS A 130 22.99 -9.30 -14.01
N GLN A 131 23.37 -9.93 -12.89
CA GLN A 131 24.61 -10.70 -12.82
C GLN A 131 24.51 -12.07 -13.52
N THR A 132 23.33 -12.69 -13.54
CA THR A 132 23.17 -14.08 -14.00
C THR A 132 22.48 -14.21 -15.35
N ILE A 133 21.54 -13.31 -15.67
CA ILE A 133 20.70 -13.40 -16.87
C ILE A 133 21.25 -12.53 -18.00
N GLU A 134 21.75 -11.31 -17.75
CA GLU A 134 22.32 -10.47 -18.82
C GLU A 134 23.49 -11.16 -19.56
N PRO A 135 24.51 -11.75 -18.89
CA PRO A 135 25.60 -12.42 -19.59
C PRO A 135 25.14 -13.65 -20.38
N LYS A 136 24.12 -14.36 -19.88
CA LYS A 136 23.51 -15.49 -20.59
C LYS A 136 22.72 -15.00 -21.81
N HIS A 137 22.02 -13.87 -21.70
CA HIS A 137 21.26 -13.26 -22.79
C HIS A 137 22.17 -12.81 -23.94
N ASP A 138 23.28 -12.13 -23.64
CA ASP A 138 24.25 -11.72 -24.66
C ASP A 138 24.86 -12.93 -25.39
N LEU A 139 25.14 -14.00 -24.65
CA LEU A 139 25.64 -15.27 -25.21
C LEU A 139 24.58 -15.96 -26.07
N TRP A 140 23.30 -15.93 -25.67
CA TRP A 140 22.19 -16.45 -26.46
C TRP A 140 21.96 -15.62 -27.73
N GLN A 141 22.11 -14.30 -27.65
CA GLN A 141 21.96 -13.41 -28.79
C GLN A 141 23.09 -13.59 -29.80
N ALA A 142 24.35 -13.64 -29.34
CA ALA A 142 25.50 -13.93 -30.20
C ALA A 142 25.39 -15.31 -30.88
N LYS A 143 24.88 -16.33 -30.17
CA LYS A 143 24.58 -17.64 -30.76
C LYS A 143 23.45 -17.56 -31.78
N ALA A 144 22.36 -16.86 -31.48
CA ALA A 144 21.25 -16.68 -32.42
C ALA A 144 21.72 -15.99 -33.72
N ASP A 145 22.57 -14.97 -33.62
CA ASP A 145 23.16 -14.27 -34.76
C ASP A 145 24.13 -15.16 -35.56
N TYR A 146 24.91 -16.01 -34.88
CA TYR A 146 25.74 -17.04 -35.53
C TYR A 146 24.89 -18.03 -36.34
N PHE A 147 23.80 -18.56 -35.77
CA PHE A 147 22.92 -19.49 -36.49
C PHE A 147 22.20 -18.79 -37.64
N ARG A 148 21.74 -17.55 -37.45
CA ARG A 148 21.08 -16.76 -38.48
C ARG A 148 21.99 -16.53 -39.67
N SER A 149 23.20 -16.01 -39.45
CA SER A 149 24.20 -15.79 -40.52
C SER A 149 24.59 -17.07 -41.26
N LYS A 150 24.65 -18.22 -40.56
CA LYS A 150 25.05 -19.51 -41.15
C LYS A 150 23.95 -20.21 -41.95
N TYR A 151 22.68 -20.00 -41.61
CA TYR A 151 21.55 -20.80 -42.14
C TYR A 151 20.43 -19.97 -42.80
N ASP A 152 20.54 -18.64 -42.87
CA ASP A 152 19.48 -17.69 -43.29
C ASP A 152 18.79 -18.00 -44.63
N ARG A 153 19.48 -18.69 -45.54
CA ARG A 153 18.95 -19.05 -46.89
C ARG A 153 18.61 -20.54 -47.05
N LYS A 154 18.81 -21.38 -46.02
CA LYS A 154 18.73 -22.85 -46.13
C LYS A 154 17.67 -23.50 -45.24
N MET A 155 17.04 -22.76 -44.33
CA MET A 155 16.05 -23.30 -43.38
C MET A 155 14.92 -22.31 -43.13
N SER A 156 13.75 -22.84 -42.79
CA SER A 156 12.63 -22.02 -42.34
C SER A 156 12.94 -21.39 -40.96
N LYS A 157 12.29 -20.26 -40.64
CA LYS A 157 12.45 -19.58 -39.33
C LYS A 157 12.14 -20.52 -38.15
N LEU A 158 11.23 -21.48 -38.35
CA LEU A 158 10.78 -22.42 -37.32
C LEU A 158 11.82 -23.52 -37.05
N GLU A 159 12.48 -24.02 -38.10
CA GLU A 159 13.61 -24.96 -37.98
C GLU A 159 14.86 -24.29 -37.41
N LEU A 160 15.10 -23.03 -37.77
CA LEU A 160 16.18 -22.23 -37.22
C LEU A 160 16.01 -22.02 -35.72
N ALA A 161 14.81 -21.64 -35.28
CA ALA A 161 14.49 -21.47 -33.87
C ALA A 161 14.64 -22.78 -33.07
N LYS A 162 14.26 -23.91 -33.66
CA LYS A 162 14.42 -25.24 -33.05
C LYS A 162 15.90 -25.60 -32.86
N LYS A 163 16.75 -25.39 -33.87
CA LYS A 163 18.20 -25.61 -33.75
C LYS A 163 18.87 -24.70 -32.72
N ILE A 164 18.48 -23.43 -32.67
CA ILE A 164 18.99 -22.48 -31.67
C ILE A 164 18.60 -22.97 -30.27
N LYS A 165 17.34 -23.39 -30.08
CA LYS A 165 16.85 -23.91 -28.81
C LYS A 165 17.60 -25.18 -28.38
N ASP A 166 17.68 -26.19 -29.24
CA ASP A 166 18.34 -27.47 -28.93
C ASP A 166 19.82 -27.24 -28.54
N HIS A 167 20.50 -26.33 -29.24
CA HIS A 167 21.88 -25.98 -28.94
C HIS A 167 22.06 -25.14 -27.65
N LEU A 168 21.06 -24.35 -27.26
CA LEU A 168 21.07 -23.62 -26.00
C LEU A 168 20.76 -24.56 -24.82
N ASP A 169 19.85 -25.52 -25.01
CA ASP A 169 19.47 -26.52 -24.00
C ASP A 169 20.61 -27.52 -23.73
N GLU A 170 21.39 -27.91 -24.76
CA GLU A 170 22.58 -28.76 -24.60
C GLU A 170 23.73 -28.09 -23.82
N ASN A 171 23.79 -26.75 -23.82
CA ASN A 171 24.88 -25.98 -23.22
C ASN A 171 24.51 -25.29 -21.88
N ASP A 172 23.25 -25.38 -21.43
CA ASP A 172 22.80 -24.84 -20.13
C ASP A 172 21.90 -25.89 -19.41
N PRO A 173 22.50 -26.97 -18.87
CA PRO A 173 21.77 -28.09 -18.29
C PRO A 173 20.90 -27.74 -17.07
N GLU A 174 21.09 -26.55 -16.47
CA GLU A 174 20.25 -26.07 -15.36
C GLU A 174 18.80 -25.77 -15.77
N LYS A 175 18.54 -25.42 -17.04
CA LYS A 175 17.17 -25.19 -17.55
C LYS A 175 16.34 -26.48 -17.67
N SER A 176 17.00 -27.60 -17.96
CA SER A 176 16.34 -28.92 -17.98
C SER A 176 15.74 -29.25 -16.61
N GLY A 177 16.48 -29.00 -15.53
CA GLY A 177 15.99 -29.20 -14.16
C GLY A 177 14.94 -28.18 -13.70
N ALA A 178 15.01 -26.93 -14.15
CA ALA A 178 14.07 -25.88 -13.74
C ALA A 178 12.65 -26.08 -14.31
N ILE A 179 12.53 -26.48 -15.58
CA ILE A 179 11.24 -26.77 -16.22
C ILE A 179 10.57 -28.00 -15.58
N GLU A 180 11.37 -29.00 -15.20
CA GLU A 180 10.88 -30.21 -14.55
C GLU A 180 10.44 -29.97 -13.10
N ARG A 181 11.12 -29.06 -12.37
CA ARG A 181 10.67 -28.57 -11.06
C ARG A 181 9.38 -27.76 -11.14
N ILE A 182 9.22 -26.87 -12.13
CA ILE A 182 7.99 -26.10 -12.35
C ILE A 182 6.81 -27.04 -12.70
N ARG A 183 7.03 -28.09 -13.51
CA ARG A 183 6.00 -29.10 -13.81
C ARG A 183 5.56 -29.91 -12.58
N LYS A 184 6.45 -30.17 -11.63
CA LYS A 184 6.11 -30.86 -10.37
C LYS A 184 5.30 -30.00 -9.39
N ILE A 185 5.40 -28.67 -9.49
CA ILE A 185 4.68 -27.72 -8.62
C ILE A 185 3.24 -27.46 -9.12
N ILE A 186 2.96 -27.67 -10.42
CA ILE A 186 1.65 -27.42 -11.04
C ILE A 186 0.71 -28.65 -10.95
N LYS A 187 1.20 -29.79 -10.44
CA LYS A 187 0.38 -30.96 -10.09
C LYS A 187 0.01 -30.92 -8.62
#